data_AF-I7ZWP8-F1
#
_entry.id   AF-I7ZWP8-F1
#
_cell.length_a   1.000
_cell.length_b   1.000
_cell.length_c   1.000
_cell.angle_alpha   90.00
_cell.angle_beta   90.00
_cell.angle_gamma   90.00
#
_symmetry.space_group_name_H-M   'P 1'
#
loop_
_entity.id
_entity.type
_entity.pdbx_description
1 polymer ?
#
loop_
_entity_poly.entity_id
_entity_poly.type
_entity_poly.pdbx_seq_one_letter_code
_entity_poly.pdbx_strand_id
1 'polypeptide(L)'
;MDPFARKIAIESWILYGVGLLIIGCRLLMTKEHLVVKIVAGYVVISFIVIEVLFLGVWCRPISHYWELEAEDFQCSTYFNHLITTTVLNISSDLMMLCIPLPLFIRSHLPLKQKVAVCAVFSLGGIVVCEPQYTPAEINR
;
A
#
# COMPACT_ATOMS: atom_id res chain seq x y z
N MET A 1 20.47 0.18 14.95
CA MET A 1 19.74 0.15 13.67
C MET A 1 20.70 -0.36 12.62
N ASP A 2 20.36 -1.50 12.03
CA ASP A 2 21.24 -2.24 11.12
C ASP A 2 21.62 -1.36 9.92
N PRO A 3 22.87 -1.41 9.42
CA PRO A 3 23.30 -0.61 8.27
C PRO A 3 22.45 -0.89 7.03
N PHE A 4 21.90 -2.10 6.93
CA PHE A 4 20.97 -2.52 5.90
C PHE A 4 19.59 -1.83 6.03
N ALA A 5 18.98 -1.89 7.22
CA ALA A 5 17.73 -1.21 7.53
C ALA A 5 17.81 0.31 7.25
N ARG A 6 18.95 0.92 7.56
CA ARG A 6 19.22 2.34 7.27
C ARG A 6 19.28 2.61 5.76
N LYS A 7 19.88 1.74 4.95
CA LYS A 7 19.92 1.88 3.49
C LYS A 7 18.53 1.80 2.87
N ILE A 8 17.74 0.78 3.26
CA ILE A 8 16.36 0.60 2.78
C ILE A 8 15.51 1.83 3.12
N ALA A 9 15.57 2.29 4.38
CA ALA A 9 14.85 3.49 4.77
C ALA A 9 15.26 4.69 3.89
N ILE A 10 16.55 4.95 3.70
CA ILE A 10 17.00 6.07 2.86
C ILE A 10 16.46 5.97 1.43
N GLU A 11 16.57 4.81 0.78
CA GLU A 11 16.07 4.61 -0.59
C GLU A 11 14.55 4.79 -0.68
N SER A 12 13.81 4.20 0.26
CA SER A 12 12.35 4.29 0.37
C SER A 12 11.89 5.75 0.55
N TRP A 13 12.51 6.49 1.47
CA TRP A 13 12.19 7.89 1.75
C TRP A 13 12.55 8.83 0.60
N ILE A 14 13.60 8.55 -0.18
CA ILE A 14 13.93 9.33 -1.39
C ILE A 14 12.83 9.17 -2.43
N LEU A 15 12.43 7.93 -2.73
CA LEU A 15 11.37 7.65 -3.71
C LEU A 15 10.05 8.30 -3.28
N TYR A 16 9.69 8.14 -2.00
CA TYR A 16 8.48 8.69 -1.44
C TYR A 16 8.47 10.23 -1.43
N GLY A 17 9.59 10.84 -1.05
CA GLY A 17 9.76 12.29 -1.03
C GLY A 17 9.66 12.92 -2.42
N VAL A 18 10.26 12.30 -3.44
CA VAL A 18 10.14 12.75 -4.84
C VAL A 18 8.69 12.65 -5.32
N GLY A 19 8.00 11.54 -5.03
CA GLY A 19 6.58 11.37 -5.35
C GLY A 19 5.69 12.45 -4.70
N LEU A 20 5.89 12.70 -3.41
CA LEU A 20 5.15 13.72 -2.67
C LEU A 20 5.43 15.13 -3.20
N LEU A 21 6.67 15.42 -3.61
CA LEU A 21 7.03 16.70 -4.23
C LEU A 21 6.26 16.91 -5.54
N ILE A 22 6.21 15.90 -6.41
CA ILE A 22 5.50 15.97 -7.69
C ILE A 22 4.01 16.22 -7.46
N ILE A 23 3.40 15.47 -6.53
CA ILE A 23 1.99 15.62 -6.15
C ILE A 23 1.77 17.01 -5.54
N GLY A 24 2.62 17.44 -4.63
CA GLY A 24 2.60 18.77 -4.01
C GLY A 24 2.64 19.88 -5.05
N CYS A 25 3.55 19.82 -6.03
CA CYS A 25 3.63 20.77 -7.13
C CYS A 25 2.34 20.79 -7.98
N ARG A 26 1.73 19.63 -8.26
CA ARG A 26 0.43 19.54 -8.97
C ARG A 26 -0.71 20.13 -8.12
N LEU A 27 -0.70 19.91 -6.81
CA LEU A 27 -1.72 20.42 -5.89
C LEU A 27 -1.62 21.91 -5.66
N LEU A 28 -0.41 22.48 -5.59
CA LEU A 28 -0.21 23.93 -5.46
C LEU A 28 -0.74 24.71 -6.67
N MET A 29 -0.79 24.09 -7.84
CA MET A 29 -1.40 24.66 -9.05
C MET A 29 -2.94 24.65 -9.03
N THR A 30 -3.57 23.85 -8.17
CA THR A 30 -5.03 23.71 -8.10
C THR A 30 -5.57 24.30 -6.80
N LYS A 31 -6.39 25.35 -6.89
CA LYS A 31 -6.68 26.21 -5.73
C LYS A 31 -7.71 25.65 -4.73
N GLU A 32 -8.48 24.61 -5.07
CA GLU A 32 -9.51 24.05 -4.16
C GLU A 32 -9.74 22.53 -4.31
N HIS A 33 -8.89 21.71 -3.68
CA HIS A 33 -9.17 20.27 -3.52
C HIS A 33 -8.80 19.76 -2.13
N LEU A 34 -9.54 20.19 -1.10
CA LEU A 34 -9.39 19.72 0.29
C LEU A 34 -9.35 18.19 0.41
N VAL A 35 -10.21 17.51 -0.35
CA VAL A 35 -10.28 16.04 -0.38
C VAL A 35 -8.96 15.42 -0.86
N VAL A 36 -8.33 16.00 -1.88
CA VAL A 36 -7.04 15.48 -2.39
C VAL A 36 -5.92 15.71 -1.38
N LYS A 37 -5.97 16.80 -0.61
CA LYS A 37 -5.03 17.03 0.51
C LYS A 37 -5.21 16.01 1.63
N ILE A 38 -6.46 15.63 1.94
CA ILE A 38 -6.76 14.58 2.93
C ILE A 38 -6.22 13.23 2.46
N VAL A 39 -6.47 12.85 1.19
CA VAL A 39 -5.96 11.58 0.63
C VAL A 39 -4.43 11.58 0.57
N ALA A 40 -3.80 12.69 0.17
CA ALA A 40 -2.34 12.81 0.21
C ALA A 40 -1.79 12.62 1.63
N GLY A 41 -2.43 13.23 2.63
CA GLY A 41 -2.08 13.03 4.04
C GLY A 41 -2.25 11.57 4.49
N TYR A 42 -3.32 10.91 4.06
CA TYR A 42 -3.55 9.49 4.33
C TYR A 42 -2.40 8.62 3.83
N VAL A 43 -2.01 8.76 2.55
CA VAL A 43 -0.91 7.96 1.96
C VAL A 43 0.41 8.17 2.72
N VAL A 44 0.70 9.41 3.15
CA VAL A 44 1.91 9.73 3.95
C VAL A 44 1.88 9.03 5.30
N ILE A 45 0.74 9.06 5.99
CA ILE A 45 0.61 8.40 7.29
C ILE A 45 0.72 6.88 7.13
N SER A 46 0.03 6.30 6.14
CA SER A 46 0.07 4.87 5.83
C SER A 46 1.49 4.37 5.56
N PHE A 47 2.28 5.13 4.80
CA PHE A 47 3.67 4.82 4.52
C PHE A 47 4.53 4.82 5.79
N ILE A 48 4.40 5.86 6.64
CA ILE A 48 5.15 5.95 7.91
C ILE A 48 4.79 4.78 8.83
N VAL A 49 3.50 4.41 8.91
CA VAL A 49 3.04 3.28 9.74
C VAL A 49 3.66 1.97 9.25
N ILE A 50 3.65 1.71 7.95
CA ILE A 50 4.26 0.49 7.38
C ILE A 50 5.76 0.44 7.69
N GLU A 51 6.49 1.54 7.48
CA GLU A 51 7.94 1.60 7.76
C GLU A 51 8.24 1.35 9.24
N VAL A 52 7.46 1.92 10.16
CA VAL A 52 7.63 1.71 11.60
C VAL A 52 7.33 0.26 11.99
N LEU A 53 6.28 -0.34 11.45
CA LEU A 53 5.93 -1.75 11.70
C LEU A 53 6.99 -2.69 11.11
N PHE A 54 7.48 -2.38 9.91
CA PHE A 54 8.50 -3.13 9.21
C PHE A 54 9.86 -3.10 9.91
N LEU A 55 10.34 -1.91 10.26
CA LEU A 55 11.64 -1.72 10.91
C LEU A 55 11.60 -1.99 12.42
N GLY A 56 10.40 -2.05 13.00
CA GLY A 56 10.17 -1.99 14.43
C GLY A 56 9.60 -3.27 15.06
N VAL A 57 8.65 -3.92 14.38
CA VAL A 57 7.69 -4.84 15.00
C VAL A 57 7.70 -6.23 14.36
N TRP A 58 7.72 -6.34 13.03
CA TRP A 58 7.52 -7.63 12.37
C TRP A 58 8.74 -8.55 12.32
N CYS A 59 9.96 -8.00 12.29
CA CYS A 59 11.16 -8.82 12.39
C CYS A 59 12.31 -8.10 13.09
N ARG A 60 12.91 -8.78 14.06
CA ARG A 60 14.05 -8.30 14.87
C ARG A 60 15.02 -9.45 15.14
N PRO A 61 16.29 -9.39 14.71
CA PRO A 61 16.92 -8.38 13.85
C PRO A 61 16.54 -8.52 12.35
N ILE A 62 16.61 -7.40 11.60
CA ILE A 62 16.21 -7.34 10.17
C ILE A 62 17.15 -8.18 9.28
N SER A 63 18.33 -8.60 9.78
CA SER A 63 19.24 -9.47 9.05
C SER A 63 18.62 -10.82 8.67
N HIS A 64 17.73 -11.37 9.51
CA HIS A 64 17.07 -12.65 9.23
C HIS A 64 15.98 -12.55 8.15
N TYR A 65 15.64 -11.35 7.69
CA TYR A 65 14.64 -11.15 6.63
C TYR A 65 14.99 -11.93 5.36
N TRP A 66 16.28 -12.02 4.99
CA TRP A 66 16.74 -12.68 3.77
C TRP A 66 17.27 -14.11 4.00
N GLU A 67 17.09 -14.65 5.20
CA GLU A 67 17.53 -16.02 5.52
C GLU A 67 16.47 -17.03 5.11
N LEU A 68 16.91 -18.08 4.40
CA LEU A 68 16.03 -19.14 3.88
C LEU A 68 15.35 -19.97 4.99
N GLU A 69 15.92 -19.99 6.20
CA GLU A 69 15.43 -20.75 7.35
C GLU A 69 15.33 -19.85 8.60
N ALA A 70 14.59 -18.74 8.51
CA ALA A 70 14.27 -17.95 9.70
C ALA A 70 13.35 -18.75 10.65
N GLU A 71 13.68 -18.79 11.96
CA GLU A 71 12.82 -19.42 12.99
C GLU A 71 11.40 -18.82 13.01
N ASP A 72 11.28 -17.55 12.61
CA ASP A 72 10.01 -16.83 12.54
C ASP A 72 9.39 -16.87 11.14
N PHE A 73 8.31 -17.65 11.00
CA PHE A 73 7.48 -17.71 9.78
C PHE A 73 7.07 -16.32 9.25
N GLN A 74 6.81 -15.36 10.14
CA GLN A 74 6.45 -13.99 9.75
C GLN A 74 7.59 -13.24 9.07
N CYS A 75 8.85 -13.52 9.44
CA CYS A 75 10.02 -12.85 8.88
C CYS A 75 10.43 -13.41 7.51
N SER A 76 10.10 -14.67 7.22
CA SER A 76 10.36 -15.29 5.90
C SER A 76 9.23 -15.02 4.90
N THR A 77 7.97 -15.09 5.33
CA THR A 77 6.80 -14.95 4.42
C THR A 77 6.29 -13.51 4.29
N TYR A 78 6.67 -12.60 5.20
CA TYR A 78 6.20 -11.21 5.25
C TYR A 78 4.68 -11.05 5.34
N PHE A 79 3.98 -12.08 5.83
CA PHE A 79 2.52 -12.17 5.72
C PHE A 79 1.79 -10.95 6.28
N ASN A 80 2.19 -10.47 7.46
CA ASN A 80 1.59 -9.28 8.07
C ASN A 80 1.89 -7.99 7.30
N HIS A 81 3.09 -7.89 6.72
CA HIS A 81 3.44 -6.78 5.85
C HIS A 81 2.59 -6.79 4.58
N LEU A 82 2.47 -7.95 3.91
CA LEU A 82 1.64 -8.08 2.71
C LEU A 82 0.19 -7.71 2.97
N ILE A 83 -0.42 -8.24 4.04
CA ILE A 83 -1.81 -7.93 4.37
C ILE A 83 -1.97 -6.43 4.66
N THR A 84 -1.12 -5.88 5.52
CA THR A 84 -1.24 -4.47 5.94
C THR A 84 -1.08 -3.52 4.76
N THR A 85 -0.06 -3.73 3.92
CA THR A 85 0.18 -2.95 2.71
C THR A 85 -0.99 -3.08 1.73
N THR A 86 -1.52 -4.30 1.55
CA THR A 86 -2.64 -4.53 0.64
C THR A 86 -3.92 -3.84 1.11
N VAL A 87 -4.26 -3.94 2.40
CA VAL A 87 -5.42 -3.26 2.99
C VAL A 87 -5.28 -1.74 2.85
N LEU A 88 -4.10 -1.19 3.15
CA LEU A 88 -3.84 0.24 3.03
C LEU A 88 -3.94 0.72 1.58
N ASN A 89 -3.39 -0.02 0.61
CA ASN A 89 -3.52 0.32 -0.81
C ASN A 89 -4.97 0.30 -1.29
N ILE A 90 -5.71 -0.78 -1.01
CA ILE A 90 -7.13 -0.89 -1.39
C ILE A 90 -7.93 0.27 -0.78
N SER A 91 -7.71 0.58 0.50
CA SER A 91 -8.41 1.68 1.17
C SER A 91 -8.08 3.05 0.57
N SER A 92 -6.84 3.30 0.16
CA SER A 92 -6.48 4.54 -0.54
C SER A 92 -7.11 4.64 -1.93
N ASP A 93 -7.20 3.53 -2.66
CA ASP A 93 -7.83 3.51 -3.98
C ASP A 93 -9.34 3.79 -3.89
N LEU A 94 -10.02 3.21 -2.89
CA LEU A 94 -11.42 3.51 -2.61
C LEU A 94 -11.62 5.00 -2.29
N MET A 95 -10.74 5.59 -1.47
CA MET A 95 -10.79 7.02 -1.19
C MET A 95 -10.57 7.87 -2.45
N MET A 96 -9.62 7.51 -3.31
CA MET A 96 -9.38 8.22 -4.57
C MET A 96 -10.57 8.16 -5.52
N LEU A 97 -11.30 7.04 -5.55
CA LEU A 97 -12.49 6.89 -6.39
C LEU A 97 -13.71 7.61 -5.84
N CYS A 98 -13.81 7.71 -4.51
CA CYS A 98 -14.80 8.55 -3.86
C CYS A 98 -14.64 10.04 -4.20
N ILE A 99 -13.53 10.47 -4.81
CA ILE A 99 -13.34 11.86 -5.25
C ILE A 99 -14.17 12.17 -6.52
N PRO A 100 -14.01 11.45 -7.65
CA PRO A 100 -14.81 11.69 -8.83
C PRO A 100 -16.19 11.06 -8.76
N LEU A 101 -16.44 10.01 -7.96
CA LEU A 101 -17.75 9.36 -7.84
C LEU A 101 -18.92 10.32 -7.51
N PRO A 102 -18.86 11.23 -6.52
CA PRO A 102 -19.94 12.17 -6.23
C PRO A 102 -20.14 13.20 -7.34
N LEU A 103 -19.05 13.60 -8.03
CA LEU A 103 -19.13 14.43 -9.24
C LEU A 103 -19.78 13.66 -10.39
N PHE A 104 -19.54 12.35 -10.49
CA PHE A 104 -20.10 11.45 -11.47
C PHE A 104 -21.55 11.05 -11.19
N ILE A 105 -21.99 10.91 -9.94
CA ILE A 105 -23.40 10.62 -9.62
C ILE A 105 -24.30 11.82 -9.99
N ARG A 106 -23.74 13.03 -9.93
CA ARG A 106 -24.41 14.26 -10.40
C ARG A 106 -24.40 14.39 -11.93
N SER A 107 -23.60 13.60 -12.64
CA SER A 107 -23.42 13.65 -14.10
C SER A 107 -23.99 12.39 -14.76
N HIS A 108 -24.70 12.50 -15.89
CA HIS A 108 -25.32 11.35 -16.58
C HIS A 108 -24.28 10.47 -17.33
N LEU A 109 -23.33 9.87 -16.62
CA LEU A 109 -22.31 9.02 -17.25
C LEU A 109 -22.80 7.58 -17.47
N PRO A 110 -22.37 6.94 -18.58
CA PRO A 110 -22.83 5.63 -18.98
C PRO A 110 -22.29 4.53 -18.05
N LEU A 111 -23.12 3.51 -17.78
CA LEU A 111 -22.86 2.34 -16.93
C LEU A 111 -21.50 1.65 -17.16
N LYS A 112 -20.92 1.77 -18.36
CA LYS A 112 -19.63 1.18 -18.74
C LYS A 112 -18.47 1.63 -17.83
N GLN A 113 -18.43 2.90 -17.42
CA GLN A 113 -17.37 3.39 -16.51
C GLN A 113 -17.53 2.83 -15.09
N LYS A 114 -18.78 2.67 -14.63
CA LYS A 114 -19.07 2.10 -13.30
C LYS A 114 -18.64 0.65 -13.20
N VAL A 115 -18.86 -0.14 -14.26
CA VAL A 115 -18.45 -1.55 -14.32
C VAL A 115 -16.93 -1.69 -14.40
N ALA A 116 -16.25 -0.84 -15.18
CA ALA A 116 -14.79 -0.88 -15.28
C ALA A 116 -14.10 -0.65 -13.92
N VAL A 117 -14.61 0.27 -13.11
CA VAL A 117 -14.10 0.49 -11.74
C VAL A 117 -14.29 -0.77 -10.89
N CYS A 118 -15.50 -1.32 -10.81
CA CYS A 118 -15.76 -2.54 -10.04
C CYS A 118 -14.89 -3.72 -10.48
N ALA A 119 -14.62 -3.86 -11.79
CA ALA A 119 -13.77 -4.91 -12.31
C ALA A 119 -12.32 -4.77 -11.82
N VAL A 120 -11.75 -3.56 -11.79
CA VAL A 120 -10.39 -3.32 -11.30
C VAL A 120 -10.24 -3.68 -9.82
N PHE A 121 -11.21 -3.36 -8.96
CA PHE A 121 -11.17 -3.79 -7.54
C PHE A 121 -11.27 -5.30 -7.37
N SER A 122 -12.09 -5.94 -8.20
CA SER A 122 -12.31 -7.38 -8.12
C SER A 122 -11.02 -8.16 -8.45
N LEU A 123 -10.18 -7.64 -9.35
CA LEU A 123 -8.87 -8.22 -9.67
C LEU A 123 -7.92 -8.22 -8.47
N GLY A 124 -7.91 -7.14 -7.67
CA GLY A 124 -7.09 -7.08 -6.45
C GLY A 124 -7.55 -8.05 -5.37
N GLY A 125 -8.86 -8.26 -5.23
CA GLY A 125 -9.43 -9.22 -4.28
C GLY A 125 -9.12 -10.68 -4.60
N ILE A 126 -9.00 -11.03 -5.89
CA ILE A 126 -8.65 -12.40 -6.31
C ILE A 126 -7.25 -12.79 -5.83
N VAL A 127 -6.28 -11.87 -5.88
CA VAL A 127 -4.91 -12.11 -5.40
C VAL A 127 -4.87 -12.32 -3.88
N VAL A 128 -5.70 -11.61 -3.12
CA VAL A 128 -5.82 -11.78 -1.65
C VAL A 128 -6.49 -13.11 -1.29
N CYS A 129 -7.49 -13.51 -2.07
CA CYS A 129 -8.20 -14.77 -1.89
C CYS A 129 -7.43 -15.98 -2.44
N GLU A 130 -6.34 -15.77 -3.17
CA GLU A 130 -5.49 -16.88 -3.62
C GLU A 130 -4.82 -17.49 -2.39
N PRO A 131 -5.08 -18.77 -2.08
CA PRO A 131 -4.43 -19.41 -0.95
C PRO A 131 -2.95 -19.52 -1.27
N GLN A 132 -2.12 -18.68 -0.65
CA GLN A 132 -0.66 -18.85 -0.59
C GLN A 132 -0.25 -20.14 0.16
N TYR A 133 -1.21 -20.97 0.56
CA TYR A 133 -1.00 -22.22 1.26
C TYR A 133 -1.41 -23.41 0.38
N THR A 134 -0.49 -23.87 -0.45
CA THR A 134 -0.55 -25.25 -0.96
C THR A 134 -0.22 -26.19 0.22
N PRO A 135 -1.12 -27.11 0.61
CA PRO A 135 -0.90 -28.04 1.73
C PRO A 135 0.22 -29.09 1.49
N ALA A 136 1.04 -28.92 0.46
CA ALA A 136 2.10 -29.84 0.08
C ALA A 136 3.46 -29.59 0.80
N GLU A 137 3.59 -28.50 1.57
CA GLU A 137 4.85 -28.13 2.23
C GLU A 137 4.90 -28.46 3.74
N ILE A 138 3.80 -28.89 4.37
CA ILE A 138 3.79 -29.36 5.77
C ILE A 138 4.52 -30.72 5.93
N ASN A 139 4.74 -31.45 4.85
CA ASN A 139 5.17 -32.85 4.87
C ASN A 139 6.52 -33.11 4.17
N ARG A 140 7.35 -32.07 4.01
CA ARG A 140 8.75 -32.19 3.59
C ARG A 140 9.62 -31.40 4.55
#